data_AF-A0A1Q3GS82-F1
#
_entry.id   AF-A0A1Q3GS82-F1
#
_cell.length_a   1.000
_cell.length_b   1.000
_cell.length_c   1.000
_cell.angle_alpha   90.00
_cell.angle_beta   90.00
_cell.angle_gamma   90.00
#
_symmetry.space_group_name_H-M   'P 1'
#
loop_
_entity.id
_entity.type
_entity.pdbx_description
1 polymer ?
#
loop_
_entity_poly.entity_id
_entity_poly.type
_entity_poly.pdbx_seq_one_letter_code
_entity_poly.pdbx_strand_id
1 'polypeptide(L)'
;MLYHLLKQQVAQMILETATAKNQAFCEQQTKLATDTQTCRHADFRYLSYLTGISITTLKRLFNCEAQGVRFCNAKNQQKIAHFLGYATWDEVEGVILDNLIDKKD
;
A
#
# COMPACT_ATOMS: atom_id res chain seq x y z
N MET A 1 18.02 4.05 -1.16
CA MET A 1 17.38 4.78 -0.04
C MET A 1 16.00 5.33 -0.43
N LEU A 2 15.90 6.22 -1.42
CA LEU A 2 14.60 6.78 -1.89
C LEU A 2 13.57 5.71 -2.27
N TYR A 3 14.03 4.67 -2.97
CA TYR A 3 13.18 3.57 -3.43
C TYR A 3 12.57 2.74 -2.29
N HIS A 4 13.24 2.63 -1.14
CA HIS A 4 12.69 1.95 0.05
C HIS A 4 11.64 2.79 0.76
N LEU A 5 11.85 4.11 0.83
CA LEU A 5 10.88 5.04 1.40
C LEU A 5 9.59 5.07 0.58
N LEU A 6 9.71 5.04 -0.75
CA LEU A 6 8.56 4.87 -1.65
C LEU A 6 7.77 3.60 -1.30
N LYS A 7 8.45 2.46 -1.09
CA LYS A 7 7.77 1.20 -0.73
C LYS A 7 6.96 1.32 0.56
N GLN A 8 7.57 1.91 1.57
CA GLN A 8 6.94 2.11 2.88
C GLN A 8 5.73 3.03 2.79
N GLN A 9 5.84 4.14 2.05
CA GLN A 9 4.72 5.06 1.88
C GLN A 9 3.56 4.44 1.12
N VAL A 10 3.85 3.67 0.06
CA VAL A 10 2.79 2.95 -0.65
C VAL A 10 2.10 1.93 0.26
N ALA A 11 2.87 1.17 1.05
CA ALA A 11 2.30 0.21 2.01
C ALA A 11 1.38 0.92 3.04
N GLN A 12 1.82 2.05 3.56
CA GLN A 12 1.07 2.86 4.51
C GLN A 12 -0.22 3.41 3.88
N MET A 13 -0.14 4.01 2.69
CA MET A 13 -1.31 4.54 1.96
C MET A 13 -2.34 3.45 1.67
N ILE A 14 -1.90 2.23 1.31
CA ILE A 14 -2.79 1.09 1.09
C ILE A 14 -3.53 0.74 2.39
N LEU A 15 -2.83 0.69 3.52
CA LEU A 15 -3.41 0.34 4.81
C LEU A 15 -4.42 1.40 5.28
N GLU A 16 -4.09 2.68 5.14
CA GLU A 16 -4.96 3.81 5.47
C GLU A 16 -6.22 3.82 4.61
N THR A 17 -6.06 3.65 3.29
CA THR A 17 -7.18 3.59 2.35
C THR A 17 -8.09 2.40 2.64
N ALA A 18 -7.52 1.23 2.94
CA ALA A 18 -8.28 0.06 3.32
C ALA A 18 -9.04 0.27 4.63
N THR A 19 -8.42 0.95 5.61
CA THR A 19 -9.05 1.28 6.89
C THR A 19 -10.22 2.25 6.70
N ALA A 20 -10.03 3.30 5.91
CA ALA A 20 -11.09 4.27 5.59
C ALA A 20 -12.26 3.61 4.85
N LYS A 21 -11.99 2.76 3.86
CA LYS A 21 -13.01 1.97 3.17
C LYS A 21 -13.74 1.03 4.13
N ASN A 22 -13.02 0.33 5.00
CA ASN A 22 -13.62 -0.58 5.98
C ASN A 22 -14.54 0.14 6.98
N GLN A 23 -14.18 1.35 7.40
CA GLN A 23 -15.03 2.19 8.26
C GLN A 23 -16.31 2.66 7.55
N ALA A 24 -16.24 2.92 6.24
CA ALA A 24 -17.40 3.35 5.45
C ALA A 24 -18.43 2.24 5.20
N PHE A 25 -18.03 0.96 5.19
CA PHE A 25 -18.89 -0.18 4.85
C PHE A 25 -19.58 -0.88 6.04
N CYS A 26 -19.36 -0.43 7.27
CA CYS A 26 -20.10 -0.69 8.52
C CYS A 26 -20.75 -2.08 8.84
N GLU A 27 -20.40 -3.19 8.17
CA GLU A 27 -20.97 -4.53 8.46
C GLU A 27 -19.92 -5.63 8.74
N GLN A 28 -18.65 -5.41 8.39
CA GLN A 28 -17.57 -6.36 8.71
C GLN A 28 -16.49 -5.67 9.54
N GLN A 29 -16.54 -5.83 10.86
CA GLN A 29 -15.51 -5.35 11.79
C GLN A 29 -14.23 -6.19 11.66
N THR A 30 -13.61 -6.25 10.48
CA THR A 30 -12.24 -6.75 10.37
C THR A 30 -11.34 -5.65 10.94
N LYS A 31 -10.87 -5.82 12.18
CA LYS A 31 -9.93 -4.87 12.79
C LYS A 31 -8.59 -4.99 12.07
N LEU A 32 -8.40 -4.14 11.07
CA LEU A 32 -7.13 -3.95 10.37
C LEU A 32 -6.05 -3.48 11.34
N ALA A 33 -4.81 -3.83 11.03
CA ALA A 33 -3.64 -3.31 11.73
C ALA A 33 -3.55 -1.78 11.58
N THR A 34 -3.00 -1.12 12.61
CA THR A 34 -2.78 0.33 12.63
C THR A 34 -1.46 0.73 11.98
N ASP A 35 -0.52 -0.19 11.89
CA ASP A 35 0.81 0.01 11.30
C ASP A 35 1.16 -1.17 10.38
N THR A 36 1.84 -0.87 9.26
CA THR A 36 2.28 -1.87 8.27
C THR A 36 3.07 -3.04 8.86
N GLN A 37 3.88 -2.81 9.90
CA GLN A 37 4.69 -3.84 10.56
C GLN A 37 3.87 -4.79 11.43
N THR A 38 2.67 -4.38 11.81
CA THR A 38 1.76 -5.16 12.67
C THR A 38 0.69 -5.93 11.88
N CYS A 39 0.71 -5.84 10.55
CA CYS A 39 -0.20 -6.58 9.68
C CYS A 39 -0.05 -8.09 9.87
N ARG A 40 -1.14 -8.74 10.24
CA ARG A 40 -1.27 -10.19 10.37
C ARG A 40 -1.71 -10.80 9.05
N HIS A 41 -1.65 -12.12 8.96
CA HIS A 41 -2.10 -12.83 7.75
C HIS A 41 -3.56 -12.54 7.37
N ALA A 42 -4.44 -12.33 8.35
CA ALA A 42 -5.83 -11.94 8.12
C ALA A 42 -5.94 -10.57 7.42
N ASP A 43 -5.13 -9.59 7.84
CA ASP A 43 -5.08 -8.27 7.22
C ASP A 43 -4.66 -8.38 5.75
N PHE A 44 -3.63 -9.19 5.47
CA PHE A 44 -3.19 -9.43 4.09
C PHE A 44 -4.23 -10.15 3.23
N ARG A 45 -5.07 -11.04 3.79
CA ARG A 45 -6.19 -11.64 3.06
C ARG A 45 -7.21 -10.59 2.64
N TYR A 46 -7.57 -9.70 3.57
CA TYR A 46 -8.51 -8.62 3.29
C TYR A 46 -7.94 -7.62 2.26
N LEU A 47 -6.69 -7.20 2.43
CA LEU A 47 -6.00 -6.33 1.47
C LEU A 47 -5.89 -6.99 0.09
N SER A 48 -5.64 -8.30 0.03
CA SER A 48 -5.60 -9.06 -1.22
C SER A 48 -6.95 -9.07 -1.92
N TYR A 49 -8.05 -9.23 -1.17
CA TYR A 49 -9.41 -9.11 -1.69
C TYR A 49 -9.70 -7.72 -2.27
N LEU A 50 -9.36 -6.65 -1.53
CA LEU A 50 -9.64 -5.28 -1.96
C LEU A 50 -8.80 -4.82 -3.16
N THR A 51 -7.52 -5.16 -3.18
CA THR A 51 -6.57 -4.67 -4.20
C THR A 51 -6.46 -5.62 -5.40
N GLY A 52 -6.90 -6.86 -5.25
CA GLY A 52 -6.65 -7.94 -6.21
C GLY A 52 -5.15 -8.30 -6.34
N ILE A 53 -4.29 -7.88 -5.40
CA ILE A 53 -2.87 -8.20 -5.36
C ILE A 53 -2.65 -9.45 -4.51
N SER A 54 -1.69 -10.30 -4.87
CA SER A 54 -1.44 -11.52 -4.10
C SER A 54 -0.94 -11.21 -2.68
N ILE A 55 -1.33 -12.04 -1.70
CA ILE A 55 -0.86 -11.94 -0.31
C ILE A 55 0.66 -11.91 -0.23
N THR A 56 1.35 -12.75 -1.01
CA THR A 56 2.81 -12.81 -1.03
C THR A 56 3.43 -11.49 -1.49
N THR A 57 2.85 -10.86 -2.52
CA THR A 57 3.30 -9.54 -2.99
C THR A 57 3.06 -8.47 -1.93
N LEU A 58 1.89 -8.47 -1.26
CA LEU A 58 1.58 -7.52 -0.20
C LEU A 58 2.50 -7.69 1.02
N LYS A 59 2.81 -8.92 1.42
CA LYS A 59 3.78 -9.19 2.50
C LYS A 59 5.17 -8.66 2.16
N ARG A 60 5.64 -8.88 0.92
CA ARG A 60 6.95 -8.35 0.46
C ARG A 60 6.97 -6.82 0.46
N LEU A 61 5.85 -6.20 0.08
CA LEU A 61 5.65 -4.76 0.10
C LEU A 61 5.75 -4.20 1.53
N PHE A 62 5.00 -4.79 2.46
CA PHE A 62 4.87 -4.31 3.84
C PHE A 62 6.11 -4.61 4.69
N ASN A 63 6.76 -5.75 4.48
CA ASN A 63 7.93 -6.17 5.27
C ASN A 63 9.25 -5.53 4.81
N CYS A 64 9.21 -4.58 3.86
CA CYS A 64 10.39 -3.87 3.36
C CYS A 64 11.52 -4.80 2.89
N GLU A 65 11.20 -6.01 2.40
CA GLU A 65 12.22 -6.97 1.97
C GLU A 65 13.13 -6.31 0.94
N ALA A 66 14.44 -6.50 1.14
CA ALA A 66 15.50 -6.00 0.27
C ALA A 66 15.53 -6.76 -1.07
N GLN A 67 14.42 -6.76 -1.82
CA GLN A 67 14.44 -7.21 -3.19
C GLN A 67 14.90 -6.06 -4.08
N GLY A 68 16.03 -6.27 -4.76
CA GLY A 68 16.61 -5.40 -5.78
C GLY A 68 15.83 -5.37 -7.11
N VAL A 69 14.71 -6.06 -7.20
CA VAL A 69 13.86 -6.09 -8.40
C VAL A 69 12.64 -5.21 -8.17
N ARG A 70 12.34 -4.38 -9.19
CA ARG A 70 11.20 -3.46 -9.32
C ARG A 70 10.07 -3.80 -8.35
N PHE A 71 9.91 -2.89 -7.39
CA PHE A 71 8.90 -2.81 -6.34
C PHE A 71 7.58 -3.55 -6.63
N CYS A 72 7.07 -3.37 -7.84
CA CYS A 72 5.82 -3.94 -8.31
C CYS A 72 5.90 -3.96 -9.85
N ASN A 73 5.36 -5.00 -10.50
CA ASN A 73 5.23 -4.96 -11.96
C ASN A 73 4.12 -3.97 -12.37
N ALA A 74 4.10 -3.55 -13.65
CA ALA A 74 3.15 -2.56 -14.15
C ALA A 74 1.68 -2.89 -13.84
N LYS A 75 1.32 -4.18 -13.91
CA LYS A 75 -0.04 -4.65 -13.59
C LYS A 75 -0.41 -4.39 -12.13
N ASN A 76 0.49 -4.67 -11.20
CA ASN A 76 0.23 -4.42 -9.79
C ASN A 76 0.34 -2.93 -9.45
N GLN A 77 1.19 -2.15 -10.13
CA GLN A 77 1.21 -0.69 -9.99
C GLN A 77 -0.15 -0.07 -10.36
N GLN A 78 -0.74 -0.49 -11.48
CA GLN A 78 -2.09 -0.06 -11.88
C GLN A 78 -3.16 -0.43 -10.85
N LYS A 79 -3.09 -1.65 -10.29
CA LYS A 79 -4.01 -2.06 -9.21
C LYS A 79 -3.90 -1.18 -7.98
N ILE A 80 -2.67 -0.83 -7.58
CA ILE A 80 -2.42 0.07 -6.44
C ILE A 80 -2.99 1.45 -6.76
N ALA A 81 -2.65 2.04 -7.90
CA ALA A 81 -3.14 3.36 -8.31
C ALA A 81 -4.68 3.41 -8.27
N HIS A 82 -5.33 2.46 -8.93
CA HIS A 82 -6.79 2.37 -8.94
C HIS A 82 -7.39 2.18 -7.54
N PHE A 83 -6.78 1.34 -6.71
CA PHE A 83 -7.26 1.12 -5.33
C PHE A 83 -7.17 2.39 -4.48
N LEU A 84 -6.09 3.16 -4.65
CA LEU A 84 -5.86 4.44 -3.97
C LEU A 84 -6.68 5.60 -4.57
N GLY A 85 -7.34 5.40 -5.72
CA GLY A 85 -8.18 6.40 -6.38
C GLY A 85 -7.45 7.28 -7.40
N TYR A 86 -6.25 6.90 -7.82
CA TYR A 86 -5.46 7.57 -8.85
C TYR A 86 -5.66 6.94 -10.22
N ALA A 87 -5.48 7.73 -11.28
CA ALA A 87 -5.60 7.26 -12.66
C ALA A 87 -4.35 6.50 -13.12
N THR A 88 -3.17 6.93 -12.65
CA THR A 88 -1.88 6.37 -13.07
C THR A 88 -0.95 6.11 -11.89
N TRP A 89 0.07 5.27 -12.13
CA TRP A 89 1.13 5.04 -11.15
C TRP A 89 2.01 6.27 -10.94
N ASP A 90 2.24 7.05 -12.00
CA ASP A 90 3.08 8.25 -11.95
C ASP A 90 2.47 9.32 -11.03
N GLU A 91 1.13 9.42 -10.97
CA GLU A 91 0.43 10.27 -9.99
C GLU A 91 0.69 9.83 -8.54
N VAL A 92 0.68 8.52 -8.28
CA VAL A 92 0.99 7.97 -6.95
C VAL A 92 2.44 8.28 -6.57
N GLU A 93 3.38 8.08 -7.50
CA GLU A 93 4.79 8.40 -7.27
C GLU A 93 4.99 9.90 -7.03
N GLY A 94 4.34 10.76 -7.81
CA GLY A 94 4.39 12.22 -7.65
C GLY A 94 3.96 12.65 -6.24
N VAL A 95 2.76 12.23 -5.80
CA VAL A 95 2.24 12.56 -4.47
C VAL A 95 3.16 12.07 -3.35
N ILE A 96 3.73 10.86 -3.48
CA ILE A 96 4.65 10.35 -2.45
C ILE A 96 5.96 11.14 -2.45
N LEU A 97 6.51 11.47 -3.62
CA LEU A 97 7.75 12.23 -3.73
C LEU A 97 7.59 13.65 -3.18
N ASP A 98 6.48 14.34 -3.50
CA ASP A 98 6.18 15.66 -2.98
C ASP A 98 6.09 15.63 -1.44
N ASN A 99 5.34 14.68 -0.88
CA ASN A 99 5.25 14.48 0.57
C ASN A 99 6.58 14.15 1.27
N LEU A 100 7.53 13.54 0.54
CA LEU A 100 8.87 13.23 1.07
C LEU A 100 9.81 14.44 0.99
N ILE A 101 9.58 15.35 0.03
CA ILE A 101 10.32 16.61 -0.10
C ILE A 101 9.86 17.58 0.99
N ASP A 102 8.55 17.75 1.17
CA ASP A 102 7.98 18.66 2.18
C ASP A 102 8.31 18.27 3.63
N LYS A 103 8.66 17.01 3.89
CA LYS A 103 9.10 16.53 5.21
C LYS A 103 10.58 16.80 5.53
N LYS A 104 11.33 17.39 4.60
CA LYS A 104 12.76 17.71 4.78
C LYS A 104 13.03 19.18 5.10
N ASP A 105 12.03 20.05 5.01
CA ASP A 105 12.05 21.43 5.53
C ASP A 105 11.50 21.48 6.97
#